data_AF-A0A098E898-F1
#
_entry.id   AF-A0A098E898-F1
#
_cell.length_a   1.000
_cell.length_b   1.000
_cell.length_c   1.000
_cell.angle_alpha   90.00
_cell.angle_beta   90.00
_cell.angle_gamma   90.00
#
_symmetry.space_group_name_H-M   'P 1'
#
loop_
_entity.id
_entity.type
_entity.pdbx_description
1 polymer ?
#
loop_
_entity_poly.entity_id
_entity_poly.type
_entity_poly.pdbx_seq_one_letter_code
_entity_poly.pdbx_strand_id
1 'polypeptide(L)'
;MEKLLLINKRIKARELHKQKGWSIRKISRYLVASRDSINKWIKTDEKEVTQDNRGWKKGKPRKYTEQQKEEGSYFQPRDDSKFF
;
A
#
# COMPACT_ATOMS: atom_id res chain seq x y z
N MET A 1 7.57 -5.19 -0.77
CA MET A 1 8.02 -3.85 -1.21
C MET A 1 7.72 -2.89 -0.08
N GLU A 2 8.76 -2.44 0.62
CA GLU A 2 8.61 -1.36 1.59
C GLU A 2 7.96 -0.15 0.92
N LYS A 3 7.01 0.51 1.61
CA LYS A 3 6.29 1.68 1.05
C LYS A 3 7.26 2.79 0.64
N LEU A 4 8.33 2.95 1.42
CA LEU A 4 9.44 3.87 1.16
C LEU A 4 10.09 3.64 -0.21
N LEU A 5 10.26 2.37 -0.64
CA LEU A 5 10.87 2.06 -1.93
C LEU A 5 10.05 2.60 -3.11
N LEU A 6 8.71 2.58 -3.04
CA LEU A 6 7.92 3.11 -4.14
C LEU A 6 7.99 4.64 -4.19
N ILE A 7 7.84 5.31 -3.06
CA ILE A 7 7.92 6.79 -2.99
C ILE A 7 9.27 7.26 -3.56
N ASN A 8 10.37 6.61 -3.17
CA ASN A 8 11.70 6.90 -3.69
C ASN A 8 11.79 6.70 -5.21
N LYS A 9 11.18 5.64 -5.78
CA LYS A 9 11.12 5.46 -7.24
C LYS A 9 10.35 6.58 -7.94
N ARG A 10 9.25 7.06 -7.36
CA ARG A 10 8.45 8.15 -7.96
C ARG A 10 9.21 9.47 -7.96
N ILE A 11 9.85 9.82 -6.85
CA ILE A 11 10.68 11.03 -6.72
C ILE A 11 11.82 10.97 -7.75
N LYS A 12 12.56 9.86 -7.76
CA LYS A 12 13.70 9.68 -8.67
C LYS A 12 13.29 9.69 -10.14
N ALA A 13 12.11 9.17 -10.49
CA ALA A 13 11.59 9.24 -11.85
C ALA A 13 11.38 10.69 -12.32
N ARG A 14 10.87 11.56 -11.43
CA ARG A 14 10.69 12.99 -11.73
C ARG A 14 12.00 13.72 -11.85
N GLU A 15 12.95 13.48 -10.95
CA GLU A 15 14.29 14.08 -11.03
C GLU A 15 14.97 13.73 -12.35
N LEU A 16 14.97 12.44 -12.72
CA LEU A 16 15.57 11.98 -13.98
C LEU A 16 14.89 12.59 -15.22
N HIS A 17 13.58 12.81 -15.17
CA HIS A 17 12.86 13.44 -16.27
C HIS A 17 13.10 14.95 -16.34
N LYS A 18 12.91 15.68 -15.23
CA LYS A 18 12.99 17.14 -15.17
C LYS A 18 14.42 17.67 -15.23
N GLN A 19 15.35 17.07 -14.48
CA GLN A 19 16.73 17.58 -14.37
C GLN A 19 17.64 17.01 -15.46
N LYS A 20 17.50 15.72 -15.79
CA LYS A 20 18.38 15.05 -16.76
C LYS A 20 17.78 14.91 -18.16
N GLY A 21 16.50 15.25 -18.35
CA GLY A 21 15.83 15.13 -19.65
C GLY A 21 15.72 13.69 -20.17
N TRP A 22 15.74 12.68 -19.28
CA TRP A 22 15.71 11.29 -19.73
C TRP A 22 14.35 10.88 -20.28
N SER A 23 14.36 10.08 -21.36
CA SER A 23 13.12 9.51 -21.90
C SER A 23 12.47 8.51 -20.94
N ILE A 24 11.14 8.43 -20.99
CA ILE A 24 10.34 7.49 -20.17
C ILE A 24 10.85 6.05 -20.31
N ARG A 25 11.25 5.63 -21.53
CA ARG A 25 11.77 4.28 -21.79
C ARG A 25 13.12 4.02 -21.08
N LYS A 26 13.98 5.03 -20.97
CA LYS A 26 15.25 4.93 -20.25
C LYS A 26 15.01 4.83 -18.74
N ILE A 27 14.12 5.67 -18.22
CA ILE A 27 13.73 5.67 -16.80
C ILE A 27 13.09 4.33 -16.42
N SER A 28 12.24 3.76 -17.28
CA SER A 28 11.57 2.48 -17.08
C SER A 28 12.55 1.32 -16.88
N ARG A 29 13.58 1.24 -17.71
CA ARG A 29 14.65 0.25 -17.55
C ARG A 29 15.48 0.49 -16.30
N TYR A 30 15.80 1.74 -15.99
CA TYR A 30 16.64 2.09 -14.84
C TYR A 30 15.94 1.83 -13.48
N LEU A 31 14.66 2.18 -13.35
CA LEU A 31 13.90 2.02 -12.10
C LEU A 31 13.19 0.68 -11.98
N VAL A 32 13.26 -0.17 -13.02
CA VAL A 32 12.54 -1.44 -13.13
C VAL A 32 11.06 -1.22 -12.80
N ALA A 33 10.42 -0.38 -13.62
CA ALA A 33 9.02 0.03 -13.47
C ALA A 33 8.37 0.18 -14.85
N SER A 34 7.05 -0.02 -14.93
CA SER A 34 6.34 0.10 -16.22
C SER A 34 6.34 1.54 -16.73
N ARG A 35 6.25 1.69 -18.06
CA ARG A 35 6.21 3.00 -18.73
C ARG A 35 5.00 3.80 -18.27
N ASP A 36 3.86 3.15 -18.08
CA ASP A 36 2.62 3.80 -17.62
C ASP A 36 2.75 4.34 -16.21
N SER A 37 3.38 3.56 -15.31
CA SER A 37 3.65 4.02 -13.95
C SER A 37 4.50 5.28 -13.95
N ILE A 38 5.58 5.29 -14.74
CA ILE A 38 6.47 6.45 -14.84
C ILE A 38 5.76 7.65 -15.47
N ASN A 39 5.00 7.44 -16.54
CA ASN A 39 4.23 8.51 -17.18
C ASN A 39 3.24 9.14 -16.19
N LYS A 40 2.61 8.32 -15.35
CA LYS A 40 1.74 8.79 -14.27
C LYS A 40 2.50 9.58 -13.20
N TRP A 41 3.67 9.10 -12.75
CA TRP A 41 4.47 9.75 -11.71
C TRP A 41 5.07 11.10 -12.14
N ILE A 42 5.42 11.22 -13.41
CA ILE A 42 5.95 12.47 -13.98
C ILE A 42 4.86 13.55 -14.02
N LYS A 43 3.61 13.15 -14.30
CA LYS A 43 2.45 14.05 -14.44
C LYS A 43 1.73 14.39 -13.13
N THR A 44 1.89 13.58 -12.09
CA THR A 44 1.24 13.82 -10.78
C THR A 44 1.86 15.02 -10.07
N ASP A 45 1.22 15.58 -9.04
CA ASP A 45 1.79 16.67 -8.26
C ASP A 45 2.78 16.19 -7.19
N GLU A 46 3.67 17.07 -6.73
CA GLU A 46 4.73 16.71 -5.75
C GLU A 46 4.16 16.22 -4.43
N LYS A 47 3.03 16.80 -4.01
CA LYS A 47 2.31 16.39 -2.79
C LYS A 47 1.70 14.99 -2.91
N GLU A 48 1.29 14.56 -4.10
CA GLU A 48 0.69 13.24 -4.31
C GLU A 48 1.73 12.14 -4.52
N VAL A 49 2.90 12.51 -5.07
CA VAL A 49 4.02 11.59 -5.31
C VAL A 49 4.50 10.95 -4.01
N THR A 50 4.52 11.71 -2.92
CA THR A 50 4.98 11.28 -1.59
C THR A 50 3.93 10.53 -0.79
N GLN A 51 2.65 10.66 -1.15
CA GLN A 51 1.58 9.94 -0.46
C GLN A 51 1.44 8.50 -0.99
N ASP A 52 1.47 7.54 -0.09
CA ASP A 52 1.17 6.14 -0.39
C ASP A 52 -0.15 5.71 0.28
N ASN A 53 -1.26 6.00 -0.42
CA ASN A 53 -2.61 5.63 0.00
C ASN A 53 -2.94 4.15 -0.26
N ARG A 54 -1.93 3.31 -0.56
CA ARG A 54 -2.14 1.87 -0.75
C ARG A 54 -2.30 1.14 0.59
N GLY A 55 -3.28 0.25 0.61
CA GLY A 55 -3.60 -0.60 1.75
C GLY A 55 -4.87 -0.13 2.46
N TRP A 56 -5.59 -1.10 3.04
CA TRP A 56 -6.69 -0.80 3.96
C TRP A 56 -6.14 -0.13 5.21
N LYS A 57 -6.84 0.88 5.75
CA LYS A 57 -6.55 1.41 7.08
C LYS A 57 -6.60 0.23 8.06
N LYS A 58 -5.44 -0.14 8.59
CA LYS A 58 -5.31 -1.20 9.60
C LYS A 58 -6.13 -0.76 10.81
N GLY A 59 -7.09 -1.58 11.24
CA GLY A 59 -7.92 -1.29 12.42
C GLY A 59 -9.42 -1.41 12.20
N LYS A 60 -9.93 -1.34 10.96
CA LYS A 60 -11.35 -1.64 10.71
C LYS A 60 -11.54 -3.13 10.43
N PRO A 61 -12.29 -3.87 11.26
CA PRO A 61 -12.61 -5.25 10.95
C PRO A 61 -13.46 -5.29 9.68
N ARG A 62 -13.19 -6.28 8.81
CA ARG A 62 -13.85 -6.37 7.48
C ARG A 62 -15.30 -6.83 7.56
N LYS A 63 -15.70 -7.46 8.68
CA LYS A 63 -17.00 -8.12 8.85
C LYS A 63 -17.70 -7.80 10.16
N TYR A 64 -16.95 -7.66 11.25
CA TYR A 64 -17.52 -7.56 12.59
C TYR A 64 -17.42 -6.14 13.15
N THR A 65 -18.50 -5.66 13.77
CA THR A 65 -18.40 -4.53 14.70
C THR A 65 -17.63 -4.96 15.96
N GLU A 66 -17.14 -4.01 16.76
CA GLU A 66 -16.47 -4.32 18.03
C GLU A 66 -17.37 -5.14 18.97
N GLN A 67 -18.67 -4.85 18.96
CA GLN A 67 -19.70 -5.61 19.70
C GLN A 67 -19.77 -7.09 19.29
N GLN A 68 -19.73 -7.39 17.98
CA GLN A 68 -19.75 -8.79 17.49
C GLN A 68 -18.47 -9.57 17.79
N LYS A 69 -17.34 -8.88 18.04
CA LYS A 69 -16.11 -9.53 18.52
C LYS A 69 -16.22 -9.91 19.99
N GLU A 70 -16.83 -9.07 20.82
CA GLU A 70 -17.05 -9.37 22.22
C GLU A 70 -17.96 -10.59 22.36
N GLU A 71 -19.09 -10.63 21.64
CA GLU A 71 -20.01 -11.78 21.62
C GLU A 71 -19.34 -13.09 21.20
N GLY A 72 -18.42 -13.05 20.23
CA GLY A 72 -17.63 -14.22 19.82
C GLY A 72 -16.56 -14.66 20.83
N SER A 73 -16.17 -13.80 21.78
CA SER A 73 -15.18 -14.12 22.82
C SER A 73 -15.80 -14.81 24.05
N TYR A 74 -17.12 -14.69 24.24
CA TYR A 74 -17.89 -15.35 25.30
C TYR A 74 -18.33 -16.79 24.93
N PHE A 75 -17.61 -17.48 24.05
CA PHE A 75 -17.78 -18.92 23.91
C PHE A 75 -17.20 -19.59 25.16
N GLN A 76 -18.05 -19.75 26.18
CA GLN A 76 -17.72 -20.49 27.40
C GLN A 76 -17.19 -21.87 27.01
N PRO A 77 -16.13 -22.38 27.67
CA PRO A 77 -15.69 -23.75 27.46
C PRO A 77 -16.89 -24.68 27.64
N ARG A 78 -17.12 -25.58 26.67
CA ARG A 78 -18.13 -26.63 26.85
C ARG A 78 -17.69 -27.46 28.06
N ASP A 79 -18.53 -27.52 29.07
CA ASP A 79 -18.37 -28.48 30.17
C ASP A 79 -18.59 -29.88 29.62
N ASP A 80 -17.50 -30.52 29.18
CA ASP A 80 -17.49 -31.91 28.70
C ASP A 80 -17.64 -32.92 29.86
N SER A 81 -17.75 -32.44 31.10
CA SER A 81 -18.02 -33.23 32.32
C SER A 81 -19.39 -33.91 32.34
N LYS A 82 -20.26 -33.64 31.35
CA LYS A 82 -21.56 -34.31 31.17
C LYS A 82 -21.49 -35.54 30.24
N PHE A 83 -20.32 -35.87 29.70
CA PHE A 83 -20.13 -37.00 28.77
C PHE A 83 -19.25 -38.13 29.33
N PHE A 84 -18.95 -38.12 30.63
CA PHE A 84 -18.26 -39.20 31.35
C PHE A 84 -19.09 -39.70 32.54
#